data_AF-A0A963R6N7-F1
#
_entry.id   AF-A0A963R6N7-F1
#
_cell.length_a   1.000
_cell.length_b   1.000
_cell.length_c   1.000
_cell.angle_alpha   90.00
_cell.angle_beta   90.00
_cell.angle_gamma   90.00
#
_symmetry.space_group_name_H-M   'P 1'
#
loop_
_entity.id
_entity.type
_entity.pdbx_description
1 polymer ?
#
loop_
_entity_poly.entity_id
_entity_poly.type
_entity_poly.pdbx_seq_one_letter_code
_entity_poly.pdbx_strand_id
1 'polypeptide(L)'
;MDVDNIPQTLPRHSATFDPYTISEIRRAAATGIYDIRGGGAKRRVPHFDDLLFLGASMSRYPLEGYREKCATDVVLGDRFASKPIHLKIPITIAGMSFGSLSAQAKEALGRGASIAGTSTTTGDGGMTPEERGQSQTLVYQYLPSRYGMNPDDLRKADAIEVVLGQGAKPGGGGMLLGQKISDRVAEMRTLPKGI
;
A
#
# COMPACT_ATOMS: atom_id res chain seq x y z
N MET A 1 40.59 -0.15 -11.92
CA MET A 1 39.63 0.48 -12.86
C MET A 1 39.35 1.86 -12.32
N ASP A 2 39.55 2.87 -13.15
CA ASP A 2 39.38 4.27 -12.77
C ASP A 2 37.88 4.56 -12.63
N VAL A 3 37.40 4.65 -11.39
CA VAL A 3 35.97 4.74 -11.05
C VAL A 3 35.37 6.05 -11.56
N ASP A 4 36.22 7.05 -11.81
CA ASP A 4 35.86 8.39 -12.25
C ASP A 4 35.50 8.47 -13.75
N ASN A 5 35.80 7.42 -14.53
CA ASN A 5 35.52 7.36 -15.97
C ASN A 5 34.31 6.46 -16.33
N ILE A 6 33.52 6.03 -15.34
CA ILE A 6 32.31 5.24 -15.57
C ILE A 6 31.17 6.19 -15.98
N PRO A 7 30.56 6.03 -17.17
CA PRO A 7 29.44 6.85 -17.60
C PRO A 7 28.27 6.77 -16.59
N GLN A 8 27.91 7.92 -16.01
CA GLN A 8 26.78 8.02 -15.09
C GLN A 8 25.48 8.10 -15.88
N THR A 9 24.52 7.24 -15.52
CA THR A 9 23.17 7.31 -16.10
C THR A 9 22.36 8.37 -15.35
N LEU A 10 21.82 9.36 -16.05
CA LEU A 10 20.91 10.32 -15.44
C LEU A 10 19.62 9.60 -15.00
N PRO A 11 19.10 9.88 -13.79
CA PRO A 11 17.91 9.23 -13.29
C PRO A 11 16.69 9.57 -14.17
N ARG A 12 15.98 8.53 -14.62
CA ARG A 12 14.70 8.71 -15.33
C ARG A 12 13.59 8.88 -14.31
N HIS A 13 12.89 10.01 -14.37
CA HIS A 13 11.78 10.30 -13.46
C HIS A 13 10.49 9.59 -13.88
N SER A 14 9.64 9.27 -12.90
CA SER A 14 8.30 8.73 -13.12
C SER A 14 7.40 9.77 -13.77
N ALA A 15 6.61 9.37 -14.76
CA ALA A 15 5.59 10.22 -15.36
C ALA A 15 4.39 10.46 -14.41
N THR A 16 4.15 9.54 -13.48
CA THR A 16 3.03 9.60 -12.53
C THR A 16 3.44 10.25 -11.20
N PHE A 17 4.68 10.02 -10.78
CA PHE A 17 5.25 10.55 -9.53
C PHE A 17 6.46 11.41 -9.86
N ASP A 18 6.23 12.45 -10.66
CA ASP A 18 7.24 13.46 -10.97
C ASP A 18 7.60 14.32 -9.72
N PRO A 19 8.67 15.13 -9.77
CA PRO A 19 9.07 15.94 -8.62
C PRO A 19 7.98 16.89 -8.12
N TYR A 20 7.15 17.43 -9.01
CA TYR A 20 6.04 18.32 -8.64
C TYR A 20 4.97 17.55 -7.87
N THR A 21 4.55 16.40 -8.37
CA THR A 21 3.55 15.52 -7.75
C THR A 21 4.00 15.07 -6.37
N ILE A 22 5.29 14.67 -6.23
CA ILE A 22 5.87 14.32 -4.93
C ILE A 22 5.87 15.52 -3.97
N SER A 23 6.19 16.72 -4.47
CA SER A 23 6.14 17.96 -3.67
C SER A 23 4.72 18.24 -3.15
N GLU A 24 3.71 18.10 -4.00
CA GLU A 24 2.32 18.30 -3.62
C GLU A 24 1.83 17.26 -2.61
N ILE A 25 2.19 15.98 -2.78
CA ILE A 25 1.87 14.94 -1.79
C ILE A 25 2.46 15.29 -0.42
N ARG A 26 3.71 15.78 -0.37
CA ARG A 26 4.36 16.20 0.88
C ARG A 26 3.67 17.41 1.50
N ARG A 27 3.33 18.42 0.70
CA ARG A 27 2.58 19.61 1.16
C ARG A 27 1.23 19.22 1.75
N ALA A 28 0.46 18.39 1.04
CA ALA A 28 -0.85 17.93 1.49
C ALA A 28 -0.74 17.11 2.78
N ALA A 29 0.24 16.21 2.88
CA ALA A 29 0.48 15.42 4.09
C ALA A 29 0.89 16.28 5.30
N ALA A 30 1.68 17.34 5.09
CA ALA A 30 2.12 18.22 6.17
C ALA A 30 1.04 19.21 6.65
N THR A 31 0.18 19.67 5.73
CA THR A 31 -0.81 20.73 6.03
C THR A 31 -2.23 20.21 6.25
N GLY A 32 -2.53 18.99 5.78
CA GLY A 32 -3.90 18.47 5.70
C GLY A 32 -4.77 19.19 4.66
N ILE A 33 -4.20 20.11 3.88
CA ILE A 33 -4.93 20.89 2.88
C ILE A 33 -4.89 20.16 1.55
N TYR A 34 -6.06 19.81 1.02
CA TYR A 34 -6.22 19.34 -0.35
C TYR A 34 -6.65 20.51 -1.25
N ASP A 35 -6.23 20.50 -2.51
CA ASP A 35 -6.66 21.51 -3.46
C ASP A 35 -8.14 21.27 -3.82
N ILE A 36 -9.00 22.24 -3.54
CA ILE A 36 -10.35 22.30 -4.12
C ILE A 36 -10.22 22.95 -5.50
N ARG A 37 -10.28 22.14 -6.56
CA ARG A 37 -10.03 22.59 -7.94
C ARG A 37 -10.87 21.81 -8.94
N GLY A 38 -11.33 22.51 -9.99
CA GLY A 38 -11.96 21.88 -11.14
C GLY A 38 -11.02 20.88 -11.83
N GLY A 39 -11.58 19.81 -12.39
CA GLY A 39 -10.87 18.66 -12.98
C GLY A 39 -10.09 18.94 -14.29
N GLY A 40 -9.52 20.13 -14.47
CA GLY A 40 -8.64 20.43 -15.59
C GLY A 40 -7.32 19.66 -15.50
N ALA A 41 -6.84 19.14 -16.64
CA ALA A 41 -5.72 18.21 -16.69
C ALA A 41 -4.36 18.89 -16.43
N LYS A 42 -3.60 18.37 -15.45
CA LYS A 42 -2.25 18.83 -15.06
C LYS A 42 -1.11 18.22 -15.90
N ARG A 43 -1.45 17.37 -16.86
CA ARG A 43 -0.53 16.53 -17.66
C ARG A 43 -0.94 16.54 -19.12
N ARG A 44 -0.09 16.00 -19.99
CA ARG A 44 -0.43 15.75 -21.40
C ARG A 44 -1.70 14.90 -21.48
N VAL A 45 -2.71 15.41 -22.17
CA VAL A 45 -3.99 14.72 -22.35
C VAL A 45 -3.96 13.85 -23.60
N PRO A 46 -4.62 12.68 -23.56
CA PRO A 46 -4.70 11.79 -24.70
C PRO A 46 -5.44 12.43 -25.89
N HIS A 47 -5.14 12.03 -27.13
CA HIS A 47 -5.97 12.39 -28.28
C HIS A 47 -7.03 11.32 -28.53
N PHE A 48 -7.91 11.53 -29.51
CA PHE A 48 -9.08 10.67 -29.71
C PHE A 48 -8.75 9.17 -29.92
N ASP A 49 -7.52 8.83 -30.35
CA ASP A 49 -7.09 7.44 -30.55
C ASP A 49 -6.68 6.74 -29.24
N ASP A 50 -6.53 7.47 -28.15
CA ASP A 50 -6.20 6.96 -26.82
C ASP A 50 -7.45 6.73 -25.94
N LEU A 51 -8.66 7.01 -26.46
CA LEU A 51 -9.89 7.03 -25.68
C LEU A 51 -10.61 5.67 -25.70
N LEU A 52 -10.85 5.11 -24.52
CA LEU A 52 -11.82 4.05 -24.28
C LEU A 52 -13.08 4.66 -23.63
N PHE A 53 -14.21 4.60 -24.31
CA PHE A 53 -15.50 5.06 -23.77
C PHE A 53 -16.13 3.98 -22.87
N LEU A 54 -16.13 4.21 -21.56
CA LEU A 54 -16.84 3.38 -20.58
C LEU A 54 -18.31 3.82 -20.49
N GLY A 55 -19.18 3.14 -21.25
CA GLY A 55 -20.63 3.42 -21.32
C GLY A 55 -21.40 3.30 -19.99
N ALA A 56 -20.78 2.75 -18.94
CA ALA A 56 -21.38 2.68 -17.60
C ALA A 56 -21.73 4.07 -17.01
N SER A 57 -20.99 5.11 -17.40
CA SER A 57 -21.21 6.49 -16.96
C SER A 57 -22.46 7.14 -17.61
N MET A 58 -22.98 6.56 -18.69
CA MET A 58 -24.16 7.07 -19.40
C MET A 58 -25.47 6.44 -18.91
N SER A 59 -25.42 5.34 -18.15
CA SER A 59 -26.63 4.61 -17.73
C SER A 59 -27.20 5.06 -16.39
N ARG A 60 -26.41 5.74 -15.54
CA ARG A 60 -26.85 6.25 -14.23
C ARG A 60 -26.41 7.69 -14.01
N TYR A 61 -27.34 8.52 -13.54
CA TYR A 61 -27.02 9.88 -13.10
C TYR A 61 -26.11 9.86 -11.86
N PRO A 62 -25.12 10.76 -11.76
CA PRO A 62 -24.37 10.96 -10.52
C PRO A 62 -25.30 11.28 -9.35
N LEU A 63 -24.94 10.82 -8.14
CA LEU A 63 -25.70 11.12 -6.94
C LEU A 63 -25.75 12.64 -6.70
N GLU A 64 -26.96 13.16 -6.49
CA GLU A 64 -27.16 14.53 -6.09
C GLU A 64 -26.97 14.65 -4.58
N GLY A 65 -25.88 15.30 -4.13
CA GLY A 65 -25.46 15.28 -2.73
C GLY A 65 -26.45 15.85 -1.70
N TYR A 66 -27.49 16.59 -2.14
CA TYR A 66 -28.59 17.04 -1.27
C TYR A 66 -29.76 16.04 -1.21
N ARG A 67 -29.89 15.15 -2.19
CA ARG A 67 -30.93 14.10 -2.25
C ARG A 67 -30.45 12.82 -1.59
N GLU A 68 -29.19 12.46 -1.82
CA GLU A 68 -28.65 11.17 -1.45
C GLU A 68 -27.21 11.30 -0.92
N LYS A 69 -26.89 10.52 0.11
CA LYS A 69 -25.52 10.45 0.65
C LYS A 69 -24.70 9.47 -0.19
N CYS A 70 -23.53 9.91 -0.64
CA CYS A 70 -22.54 9.02 -1.23
C CYS A 70 -21.78 8.30 -0.10
N ALA A 71 -22.24 7.11 0.26
CA ALA A 71 -21.57 6.23 1.21
C ALA A 71 -20.35 5.58 0.55
N THR A 72 -19.20 5.63 1.23
CA THR A 72 -17.92 5.06 0.75
C THR A 72 -17.47 3.87 1.58
N ASP A 73 -18.22 3.51 2.62
CA ASP A 73 -17.90 2.36 3.45
C ASP A 73 -18.07 1.05 2.68
N VAL A 74 -17.23 0.09 3.02
CA VAL A 74 -17.19 -1.22 2.36
C VAL A 74 -17.13 -2.30 3.43
N VAL A 75 -17.92 -3.35 3.23
CA VAL A 75 -17.91 -4.54 4.08
C VAL A 75 -17.25 -5.69 3.32
N LEU A 76 -16.09 -6.13 3.81
CA LEU A 76 -15.38 -7.29 3.26
C LEU A 76 -15.84 -8.56 3.99
N GLY A 77 -16.27 -9.56 3.20
CA GLY A 77 -16.71 -10.84 3.74
C GLY A 77 -18.18 -10.91 4.15
N ASP A 78 -18.99 -9.90 3.84
CA ASP A 78 -20.42 -9.77 4.24
C ASP A 78 -21.27 -11.04 3.99
N ARG A 79 -20.94 -11.83 2.97
CA ARG A 79 -21.72 -13.02 2.60
C ARG A 79 -21.46 -14.25 3.48
N PHE A 80 -20.21 -14.48 3.89
CA PHE A 80 -19.79 -15.77 4.46
C PHE A 80 -18.81 -15.68 5.64
N ALA A 81 -18.21 -14.52 5.88
CA ALA A 81 -17.30 -14.35 7.00
C ALA A 81 -18.10 -14.27 8.30
N SER A 82 -17.71 -15.05 9.31
CA SER A 82 -18.28 -14.94 10.66
C SER A 82 -17.97 -13.61 11.34
N LYS A 83 -16.89 -12.95 10.91
CA LYS A 83 -16.47 -11.62 11.35
C LYS A 83 -16.12 -10.78 10.12
N PRO A 84 -17.12 -10.17 9.44
CA PRO A 84 -16.86 -9.26 8.33
C PRO A 84 -16.05 -8.04 8.78
N ILE A 85 -15.24 -7.50 7.87
CA ILE A 85 -14.46 -6.28 8.12
C ILE A 85 -15.20 -5.10 7.52
N HIS A 86 -15.49 -4.09 8.35
CA HIS A 86 -16.06 -2.83 7.91
C HIS A 86 -14.95 -1.77 7.78
N LEU A 87 -14.80 -1.21 6.58
CA LEU A 87 -13.88 -0.10 6.30
C LEU A 87 -14.68 1.15 5.95
N LYS A 88 -14.25 2.33 6.39
CA LYS A 88 -14.94 3.61 6.13
C LYS A 88 -14.78 4.11 4.69
N ILE A 89 -13.75 3.62 4.00
CA ILE A 89 -13.38 4.01 2.64
C ILE A 89 -12.96 2.78 1.82
N PRO A 90 -13.11 2.80 0.48
CA PRO A 90 -12.78 1.67 -0.39
C PRO A 90 -11.28 1.65 -0.76
N ILE A 91 -10.41 2.09 0.14
CA ILE A 91 -8.98 2.27 -0.09
C ILE A 91 -8.22 1.62 1.05
N THR A 92 -7.39 0.63 0.78
CA THR A 92 -6.55 -0.07 1.78
C THR A 92 -5.07 0.23 1.54
N ILE A 93 -4.26 0.15 2.59
CA ILE A 93 -2.79 0.26 2.46
C ILE A 93 -2.23 -1.12 2.13
N ALA A 94 -1.71 -1.27 0.91
CA ALA A 94 -1.15 -2.53 0.41
C ALA A 94 0.05 -3.04 1.23
N GLY A 95 0.29 -4.35 1.16
CA GLY A 95 1.33 -5.04 1.90
C GLY A 95 2.74 -4.60 1.51
N MET A 96 3.46 -4.01 2.46
CA MET A 96 4.88 -3.67 2.33
C MET A 96 5.63 -4.22 3.53
N SER A 97 6.64 -5.03 3.28
CA SER A 97 7.30 -5.82 4.32
C SER A 97 8.16 -4.97 5.26
N PHE A 98 8.18 -5.35 6.53
CA PHE A 98 9.27 -4.96 7.43
C PHE A 98 10.61 -5.50 6.88
N GLY A 99 11.62 -4.63 6.83
CA GLY A 99 12.87 -4.82 6.10
C GLY A 99 12.91 -4.01 4.80
N SER A 100 11.80 -3.97 4.04
CA SER A 100 11.66 -3.01 2.94
C SER A 100 11.35 -1.61 3.47
N LEU A 101 10.48 -1.56 4.49
CA LEU A 101 10.17 -0.39 5.30
C LEU A 101 10.76 -0.52 6.71
N SER A 102 11.00 0.62 7.35
CA SER A 102 11.38 0.69 8.76
C SER A 102 10.19 0.40 9.69
N ALA A 103 10.46 0.07 10.96
CA ALA A 103 9.42 -0.15 11.95
C ALA A 103 8.57 1.12 12.17
N GLN A 104 9.21 2.29 12.14
CA GLN A 104 8.57 3.60 12.28
C GLN A 104 7.64 3.89 11.09
N ALA A 105 8.03 3.49 9.87
CA ALA A 105 7.16 3.62 8.71
C ALA A 105 5.94 2.70 8.84
N LYS A 106 6.12 1.46 9.32
CA LYS A 106 5.02 0.53 9.58
C LYS A 106 4.07 1.06 10.66
N GLU A 107 4.60 1.60 11.75
CA GLU A 107 3.82 2.27 12.80
C GLU A 107 3.01 3.45 12.24
N ALA A 108 3.66 4.32 11.45
CA ALA A 108 3.01 5.49 10.86
C ALA A 108 1.87 5.10 9.89
N LEU A 109 2.07 4.05 9.08
CA LEU A 109 1.02 3.52 8.21
C LEU A 109 -0.15 2.98 9.02
N GLY A 110 0.12 2.22 10.09
CA GLY A 110 -0.92 1.69 10.98
C GLY A 110 -1.75 2.80 11.61
N ARG A 111 -1.09 3.82 12.18
CA ARG A 111 -1.76 4.99 12.75
C ARG A 111 -2.59 5.74 11.73
N GLY A 112 -2.03 5.99 10.54
CA GLY A 112 -2.72 6.68 9.45
C GLY A 112 -3.96 5.94 8.96
N ALA A 113 -3.85 4.62 8.79
CA ALA A 113 -4.97 3.78 8.38
C ALA A 113 -6.09 3.76 9.42
N SER A 114 -5.75 3.63 10.71
CA SER A 114 -6.72 3.68 11.81
C SER A 114 -7.47 5.01 11.85
N ILE A 115 -6.77 6.14 11.69
CA ILE A 115 -7.40 7.46 11.63
C ILE A 115 -8.34 7.57 10.42
N ALA A 116 -7.91 7.09 9.25
CA ALA A 116 -8.72 7.06 8.03
C ALA A 116 -9.87 6.05 8.09
N GLY A 117 -9.87 5.14 9.08
CA GLY A 117 -10.84 4.05 9.20
C GLY A 117 -10.68 2.98 8.12
N THR A 118 -9.45 2.68 7.73
CA THR A 118 -9.12 1.62 6.77
C THR A 118 -8.10 0.64 7.33
N SER A 119 -7.74 -0.39 6.56
CA SER A 119 -6.79 -1.42 6.92
C SER A 119 -5.37 -1.17 6.41
N THR A 120 -4.40 -1.74 7.12
CA THR A 120 -3.04 -1.99 6.62
C THR A 120 -2.79 -3.47 6.39
N THR A 121 -1.77 -3.78 5.59
CA THR A 121 -1.30 -5.15 5.37
C THR A 121 0.17 -5.30 5.76
N THR A 122 0.54 -6.38 6.47
CA THR A 122 1.88 -6.58 7.02
C THR A 122 2.99 -6.64 5.97
N GLY A 123 2.69 -7.14 4.78
CA GLY A 123 3.73 -7.48 3.81
C GLY A 123 4.41 -8.82 4.10
N ASP A 124 5.37 -9.21 3.26
CA ASP A 124 6.25 -10.40 3.39
C ASP A 124 7.31 -10.32 4.52
N GLY A 125 7.06 -9.51 5.55
CA GLY A 125 8.00 -9.27 6.65
C GLY A 125 7.56 -9.84 7.99
N GLY A 126 6.36 -10.41 8.07
CA GLY A 126 5.70 -10.72 9.33
C GLY A 126 5.08 -9.48 9.99
N MET A 127 4.41 -9.70 11.12
CA MET A 127 3.75 -8.65 11.90
C MET A 127 4.74 -8.07 12.92
N THR A 128 4.90 -6.75 12.94
CA THR A 128 5.67 -6.10 14.02
C THR A 128 4.75 -5.64 15.15
N PRO A 129 5.24 -5.57 16.41
CA PRO A 129 4.46 -5.04 17.53
C PRO A 129 3.99 -3.60 17.30
N GLU A 130 4.83 -2.77 16.68
CA GLU A 130 4.54 -1.36 16.41
C GLU A 130 3.40 -1.19 15.39
N GLU A 131 3.38 -2.02 14.34
CA GLU A 131 2.28 -2.02 13.37
C GLU A 131 0.98 -2.51 14.00
N ARG A 132 1.01 -3.67 14.66
CA ARG A 132 -0.19 -4.24 15.29
C ARG A 132 -0.78 -3.31 16.35
N GLY A 133 0.07 -2.65 17.12
CA GLY A 133 -0.35 -1.73 18.19
C GLY A 133 -0.97 -0.44 17.69
N GLN A 134 -0.76 -0.05 16.42
CA GLN A 134 -1.32 1.18 15.85
C GLN A 134 -2.39 0.95 14.78
N SER A 135 -2.49 -0.24 14.20
CA SER A 135 -3.54 -0.61 13.25
C SER A 135 -4.78 -1.11 13.99
N GLN A 136 -5.93 -0.49 13.73
CA GLN A 136 -7.24 -0.97 14.19
C GLN A 136 -7.63 -2.24 13.41
N THR A 137 -7.45 -2.21 12.08
CA THR A 137 -7.64 -3.35 11.19
C THR A 137 -6.32 -3.68 10.49
N LEU A 138 -5.76 -4.85 10.75
CA LEU A 138 -4.52 -5.32 10.15
C LEU A 138 -4.73 -6.66 9.44
N VAL A 139 -4.42 -6.67 8.16
CA VAL A 139 -4.41 -7.85 7.31
C VAL A 139 -3.02 -8.48 7.36
N TYR A 140 -2.95 -9.77 7.66
CA TYR A 140 -1.71 -10.52 7.64
C TYR A 140 -1.46 -11.08 6.25
N GLN A 141 -0.29 -10.79 5.68
CA GLN A 141 0.07 -11.34 4.38
C GLN A 141 0.74 -12.70 4.54
N TYR A 142 0.15 -13.74 3.95
CA TYR A 142 0.65 -15.11 3.95
C TYR A 142 1.21 -15.46 2.57
N LEU A 143 2.53 -15.68 2.53
CA LEU A 143 3.27 -15.96 1.30
C LEU A 143 3.71 -17.43 1.21
N PRO A 144 3.96 -17.94 -0.01
CA PRO A 144 4.47 -19.30 -0.20
C PRO A 144 5.80 -19.58 0.51
N SER A 145 6.66 -18.57 0.62
CA SER A 145 7.97 -18.63 1.30
C SER A 145 7.87 -18.79 2.82
N ARG A 146 6.76 -18.32 3.41
CA ARG A 146 6.51 -18.28 4.86
C ARG A 146 7.57 -17.52 5.67
N TYR A 147 8.33 -16.62 5.03
CA TYR A 147 9.24 -15.75 5.75
C TYR A 147 8.48 -14.85 6.72
N GLY A 148 8.92 -14.82 7.98
CA GLY A 148 8.24 -14.03 9.00
C GLY A 148 6.88 -14.60 9.43
N MET A 149 6.51 -15.80 8.98
CA MET A 149 5.22 -16.41 9.32
C MET A 149 5.21 -16.90 10.76
N ASN A 150 4.40 -16.26 11.59
CA ASN A 150 4.17 -16.65 12.98
C ASN A 150 2.69 -16.97 13.20
N PRO A 151 2.33 -18.21 13.59
CA PRO A 151 0.95 -18.58 13.90
C PRO A 151 0.30 -17.72 14.98
N ASP A 152 1.06 -17.24 15.95
CA ASP A 152 0.52 -16.39 17.02
C ASP A 152 0.14 -15.00 16.51
N ASP A 153 0.87 -14.49 15.52
CA ASP A 153 0.53 -13.20 14.89
C ASP A 153 -0.60 -13.35 13.89
N LEU A 154 -0.68 -14.49 13.19
CA LEU A 154 -1.80 -14.82 12.32
C LEU A 154 -3.14 -14.81 13.09
N ARG A 155 -3.15 -15.32 14.34
CA ARG A 155 -4.34 -15.30 15.21
C ARG A 155 -4.72 -13.89 15.70
N LYS A 156 -3.78 -12.95 15.71
CA LYS A 156 -4.01 -11.55 16.08
C LYS A 156 -4.46 -10.69 14.88
N ALA A 157 -4.47 -11.23 13.68
CA ALA A 157 -4.85 -10.51 12.47
C ALA A 157 -6.37 -10.47 12.29
N ASP A 158 -6.85 -9.42 11.62
CA ASP A 158 -8.28 -9.24 11.35
C ASP A 158 -8.70 -9.97 10.06
N ALA A 159 -7.76 -10.11 9.12
CA ALA A 159 -7.90 -10.93 7.92
C ALA A 159 -6.54 -11.47 7.48
N ILE A 160 -6.58 -12.42 6.54
CA ILE A 160 -5.41 -13.03 5.92
C ILE A 160 -5.45 -12.75 4.41
N GLU A 161 -4.37 -12.22 3.88
CA GLU A 161 -4.15 -12.06 2.44
C GLU A 161 -3.23 -13.18 1.96
N VAL A 162 -3.76 -14.10 1.15
CA VAL A 162 -2.97 -15.18 0.54
C VAL A 162 -2.36 -14.68 -0.77
N VAL A 163 -1.04 -14.59 -0.82
CA VAL A 163 -0.33 -14.05 -1.98
C VAL A 163 -0.05 -15.13 -2.99
N LEU A 164 -0.60 -14.95 -4.19
CA LEU A 164 -0.28 -15.78 -5.35
C LEU A 164 0.82 -15.17 -6.24
N GLY A 165 0.90 -13.84 -6.26
CA GLY A 165 1.91 -13.11 -7.02
C GLY A 165 1.82 -11.61 -6.77
N GLN A 166 2.81 -10.87 -7.28
CA GLN A 166 2.88 -9.41 -7.18
C GLN A 166 3.12 -8.80 -8.55
N GLY A 167 2.42 -7.72 -8.88
CA GLY A 167 2.51 -7.08 -10.21
C GLY A 167 3.92 -6.63 -10.59
N ALA A 168 4.77 -6.29 -9.61
CA ALA A 168 6.15 -5.91 -9.85
C ALA A 168 7.03 -7.09 -10.32
N LYS A 169 6.71 -8.32 -9.88
CA LYS A 169 7.48 -9.54 -10.18
C LYS A 169 6.52 -10.74 -10.24
N PRO A 170 5.72 -10.90 -11.31
CA PRO A 170 4.64 -11.90 -11.33
C PRO A 170 5.12 -13.35 -11.17
N GLY A 171 6.35 -13.66 -11.63
CA GLY A 171 6.96 -14.99 -11.51
C GLY A 171 8.00 -15.11 -10.39
N GLY A 172 8.15 -14.10 -9.52
CA GLY A 172 9.18 -14.06 -8.48
C GLY A 172 8.59 -13.84 -7.08
N GLY A 173 9.36 -14.24 -6.07
CA GLY A 173 9.04 -13.92 -4.67
C GLY A 173 9.48 -12.51 -4.26
N GLY A 174 9.16 -12.14 -3.02
CA GLY A 174 9.76 -10.99 -2.35
C GLY A 174 11.28 -11.11 -2.36
N MET A 175 11.97 -9.99 -2.56
CA MET A 175 13.43 -9.92 -2.52
C MET A 175 13.83 -8.79 -1.60
N LEU A 176 14.71 -9.09 -0.66
CA LEU A 176 15.32 -8.12 0.24
C LEU A 176 16.84 -8.21 0.08
N LEU A 177 17.50 -7.06 -0.03
CA LEU A 177 18.96 -6.99 -0.13
C LEU A 177 19.59 -7.42 1.21
N GLY A 178 20.69 -8.16 1.17
CA GLY A 178 21.42 -8.60 2.38
C GLY A 178 21.79 -7.43 3.31
N GLN A 179 22.19 -6.29 2.74
CA GLN A 179 22.46 -5.05 3.48
C GLN A 179 21.27 -4.52 4.30
N LYS A 180 20.04 -4.92 3.99
CA LYS A 180 18.81 -4.55 4.72
C LYS A 180 18.37 -5.62 5.72
N ILE A 181 19.07 -6.75 5.80
CA ILE A 181 18.85 -7.79 6.79
C ILE A 181 19.53 -7.35 8.09
N SER A 182 18.82 -6.53 8.87
CA SER A 182 19.21 -6.25 10.25
C SER A 182 19.00 -7.49 11.12
N ASP A 183 19.63 -7.54 12.28
CA ASP A 183 19.46 -8.62 13.25
C ASP A 183 17.99 -8.92 13.57
N ARG A 184 17.18 -7.87 13.69
CA ARG A 184 15.73 -7.99 13.94
C ARG A 184 14.99 -8.57 12.73
N VAL A 185 15.35 -8.19 11.51
CA VAL A 185 14.75 -8.75 10.29
C VAL A 185 15.14 -10.23 10.15
N ALA A 186 16.40 -10.56 10.43
CA ALA A 186 16.91 -11.92 10.41
C ALA A 186 16.17 -12.81 11.42
N GLU A 187 16.03 -12.35 12.66
CA GLU A 187 15.29 -13.04 13.73
C GLU A 187 13.84 -13.29 13.33
N MET A 188 13.12 -12.23 12.90
CA MET A 188 11.71 -12.36 12.49
C MET A 188 11.55 -13.36 11.34
N ARG A 189 12.50 -13.42 10.40
CA ARG A 189 12.41 -14.29 9.21
C ARG A 189 13.09 -15.65 9.40
N THR A 190 13.61 -15.95 10.58
CA THR A 190 14.39 -17.17 10.86
C THR A 190 15.57 -17.34 9.89
N LEU A 191 16.24 -16.23 9.57
CA LEU A 191 17.43 -16.20 8.72
C LEU A 191 18.70 -16.11 9.59
N PRO A 192 19.81 -16.73 9.15
CA PRO A 192 21.13 -16.45 9.71
C PRO A 192 21.46 -14.95 9.64
N LYS A 193 22.24 -14.45 10.60
CA LYS A 193 22.76 -13.07 10.57
C LYS A 193 23.88 -12.94 9.55
N GLY A 194 23.95 -11.81 8.84
CA GLY A 194 25.09 -11.45 7.99
C GLY A 194 25.12 -12.06 6.58
N ILE A 195 23.96 -12.42 6.02
CA ILE A 195 23.79 -12.91 4.63
C ILE A 195 23.55 -11.74 3.67
#